data_AF-A0A120FQE8-F1
#
_entry.id   AF-A0A120FQE8-F1
#
_cell.length_a   1.000
_cell.length_b   1.000
_cell.length_c   1.000
_cell.angle_alpha   90.00
_cell.angle_beta   90.00
_cell.angle_gamma   90.00
#
_symmetry.space_group_name_H-M   'P 1'
#
loop_
_entity.id
_entity.type
_entity.pdbx_description
1 polymer ?
#
loop_
_entity_poly.entity_id
_entity_poly.type
_entity_poly.pdbx_seq_one_letter_code
_entity_poly.pdbx_strand_id
1 'polypeptide(L)'
;MLPVLTLAATFLPDSFLEAINDRRVVIKMFARLLVLSRYIMILPVVVTLIGAISLIIYETAVMALSIRDTVEDIAISTQAVKMFAVGVVEGIDVFLIAVAAYIISIGLYTLFIDENLDRPRWLMLKDLEDLKANLVSVVIAVLAVLFLREAVAWDGSQRIIYLGVATALIIFALAFYLSKHKGSPP
;
A
#
# COMPACT_ATOMS: atom_id res chain seq x y z
N MET A 1 51.69 -24.82 2.87
CA MET A 1 50.29 -25.20 2.53
C MET A 1 49.81 -24.62 1.18
N LEU A 2 50.70 -24.40 0.20
CA LEU A 2 50.36 -23.93 -1.15
C LEU A 2 50.53 -24.93 -2.33
N PRO A 3 51.09 -26.16 -2.24
CA PRO A 3 51.28 -26.99 -3.44
C PRO A 3 50.02 -27.68 -4.00
N VAL A 4 48.98 -27.87 -3.18
CA VAL A 4 47.81 -28.70 -3.56
C VAL A 4 46.86 -27.96 -4.49
N LEU A 5 46.72 -26.63 -4.33
CA LEU A 5 45.88 -25.79 -5.21
C LEU A 5 46.49 -25.59 -6.60
N THR A 6 47.81 -25.61 -6.73
CA THR A 6 48.50 -25.43 -8.01
C THR A 6 48.39 -26.67 -8.89
N LEU A 7 48.41 -27.86 -8.30
CA LEU A 7 48.35 -29.13 -9.04
C LEU A 7 46.96 -29.38 -9.68
N ALA A 8 45.88 -28.95 -9.01
CA ALA A 8 44.52 -29.09 -9.50
C ALA A 8 44.20 -28.17 -10.71
N ALA A 9 44.83 -27.00 -10.79
CA ALA A 9 44.63 -26.05 -11.89
C ALA A 9 45.27 -26.53 -13.21
N THR A 10 46.35 -27.31 -13.15
CA THR A 10 47.03 -27.89 -14.32
C THR A 10 46.23 -28.98 -15.05
N PHE A 11 45.25 -29.59 -14.38
CA PHE A 11 44.41 -30.65 -14.94
C PHE A 11 43.07 -30.15 -15.49
N LEU A 12 42.79 -28.85 -15.37
CA LEU A 12 41.60 -28.23 -15.94
C LEU A 12 41.97 -27.64 -17.31
N PRO A 13 41.24 -27.97 -18.39
CA PRO A 13 41.49 -27.37 -19.70
C PRO A 13 41.35 -25.84 -19.61
N ASP A 14 42.23 -25.10 -20.30
CA ASP A 14 42.31 -23.63 -20.24
C ASP A 14 40.97 -22.95 -20.56
N SER A 15 40.12 -23.60 -21.36
CA SER A 15 38.75 -23.16 -21.67
C SER A 15 37.79 -23.15 -20.46
N PHE A 16 38.00 -24.02 -19.46
CA PHE A 16 37.22 -24.06 -18.23
C PHE A 16 37.68 -22.97 -17.25
N LEU A 17 38.98 -22.68 -17.22
CA LEU A 17 39.53 -21.56 -16.46
C LEU A 17 39.09 -20.21 -17.07
N GLU A 18 39.01 -20.11 -18.40
CA GLU A 18 38.41 -18.95 -19.08
C GLU A 18 36.92 -18.78 -18.77
N ALA A 19 36.14 -19.86 -18.74
CA ALA A 19 34.71 -19.81 -18.44
C ALA A 19 34.40 -19.34 -17.00
N ILE A 20 35.26 -19.69 -16.03
CA ILE A 20 35.15 -19.22 -14.64
C ILE A 20 35.67 -17.77 -14.50
N ASN A 21 36.70 -17.39 -15.28
CA ASN A 21 37.30 -16.05 -15.25
C ASN A 21 36.47 -15.00 -16.02
N ASP A 22 35.60 -15.42 -16.94
CA ASP A 22 34.71 -14.51 -17.66
C ASP A 22 33.56 -14.04 -16.76
N ARG A 23 33.85 -13.01 -15.97
CA ARG A 23 32.88 -12.30 -15.11
C ARG A 23 31.60 -11.92 -15.88
N ARG A 24 31.65 -11.80 -17.21
CA ARG A 24 30.49 -11.47 -18.06
C ARG A 24 29.42 -12.55 -18.08
N VAL A 25 29.77 -13.83 -17.99
CA VAL A 25 28.79 -14.94 -18.01
C VAL A 25 28.04 -15.01 -16.68
N VAL A 26 28.77 -14.89 -15.57
CA VAL A 26 28.18 -14.83 -14.22
C VAL A 26 27.25 -13.62 -14.11
N ILE A 27 27.68 -12.42 -14.55
CA ILE A 27 26.83 -11.22 -14.53
C ILE A 27 25.57 -11.40 -15.38
N LYS A 28 25.66 -12.05 -16.56
CA LYS A 28 24.48 -12.33 -17.40
C LYS A 28 23.50 -13.32 -16.76
N MET A 29 23.98 -14.35 -16.06
CA MET A 29 23.12 -15.31 -15.34
C MET A 29 22.46 -14.67 -14.12
N PHE A 30 23.20 -13.89 -13.34
CA PHE A 30 22.64 -13.10 -12.24
C PHE A 30 21.63 -12.06 -12.73
N ALA A 31 21.91 -11.37 -13.83
CA ALA A 31 20.97 -10.43 -14.44
C ALA A 31 19.67 -11.12 -14.90
N ARG A 32 19.73 -12.33 -15.48
CA ARG A 32 18.52 -13.09 -15.82
C ARG A 32 17.71 -13.50 -14.60
N LEU A 33 18.36 -13.89 -13.50
CA LEU A 33 17.69 -14.19 -12.23
C LEU A 33 17.02 -12.94 -11.63
N LEU A 34 17.66 -11.76 -11.75
CA LEU A 34 17.08 -10.49 -11.34
C LEU A 34 15.92 -10.05 -12.26
N VAL A 35 15.93 -10.42 -13.54
CA VAL A 35 14.78 -10.18 -14.42
C VAL A 35 13.61 -11.13 -14.08
N LEU A 36 13.89 -12.36 -13.64
CA LEU A 36 12.86 -13.28 -13.15
C LEU A 36 12.21 -12.80 -11.84
N SER A 37 12.91 -12.05 -10.99
CA SER A 37 12.33 -11.52 -9.74
C SER A 37 11.19 -10.52 -10.01
N ARG A 38 11.21 -9.84 -11.16
CA ARG A 38 10.11 -8.95 -11.61
C ARG A 38 8.80 -9.72 -11.83
N TYR A 39 8.86 -10.97 -12.32
CA TYR A 39 7.66 -11.77 -12.56
C TYR A 39 6.95 -12.19 -11.26
N ILE A 40 7.68 -12.34 -10.15
CA ILE A 40 7.10 -12.66 -8.84
C ILE A 40 6.18 -11.53 -8.37
N MET A 41 6.48 -10.28 -8.75
CA MET A 41 5.73 -9.09 -8.33
C MET A 41 4.37 -8.95 -9.02
N ILE A 42 4.10 -9.71 -10.09
CA ILE A 42 2.77 -9.76 -10.71
C ILE A 42 1.73 -10.29 -9.71
N LEU A 43 2.12 -11.25 -8.87
CA LEU A 43 1.22 -11.87 -7.90
C LEU A 43 0.65 -10.86 -6.88
N PRO A 44 1.46 -10.11 -6.09
CA PRO A 44 0.93 -9.12 -5.15
C PRO A 44 0.20 -7.98 -5.86
N VAL A 45 0.60 -7.57 -7.07
CA VAL A 45 -0.11 -6.55 -7.86
C VAL A 45 -1.54 -7.01 -8.16
N VAL A 46 -1.70 -8.22 -8.69
CA VAL A 46 -3.02 -8.76 -9.05
C VAL A 46 -3.88 -8.98 -7.81
N VAL A 47 -3.31 -9.55 -6.73
CA VAL A 47 -4.05 -9.80 -5.48
C VAL A 47 -4.53 -8.49 -4.85
N THR A 48 -3.66 -7.47 -4.77
CA THR A 48 -4.05 -6.17 -4.21
C THR A 48 -5.05 -5.43 -5.09
N LEU A 49 -4.95 -5.54 -6.42
CA LEU A 49 -5.92 -4.97 -7.35
C LEU A 49 -7.31 -5.60 -7.18
N ILE A 50 -7.36 -6.94 -7.14
CA ILE A 50 -8.60 -7.67 -6.91
C ILE A 50 -9.20 -7.28 -5.56
N GLY A 51 -8.39 -7.23 -4.50
CA GLY A 51 -8.84 -6.81 -3.17
C GLY A 51 -9.44 -5.40 -3.17
N ALA A 52 -8.78 -4.44 -3.82
CA ALA A 52 -9.30 -3.08 -3.96
C ALA A 52 -10.64 -3.04 -4.70
N ILE A 53 -10.76 -3.74 -5.83
CA ILE A 53 -11.99 -3.82 -6.62
C ILE A 53 -13.10 -4.49 -5.81
N SER A 54 -12.81 -5.59 -5.10
CA SER A 54 -13.77 -6.29 -4.25
C SER A 54 -14.32 -5.39 -3.15
N LEU A 55 -13.46 -4.60 -2.48
CA LEU A 55 -13.89 -3.66 -1.46
C LEU A 55 -14.79 -2.55 -2.05
N ILE A 56 -14.42 -2.00 -3.21
CA ILE A 56 -15.24 -0.98 -3.90
C ILE A 56 -16.62 -1.54 -4.22
N ILE A 57 -16.70 -2.72 -4.82
CA ILE A 57 -17.97 -3.33 -5.24
C ILE A 57 -18.84 -3.65 -4.01
N TYR A 58 -18.24 -4.30 -3.02
CA TYR A 58 -18.94 -4.69 -1.80
C TYR A 58 -19.50 -3.47 -1.07
N GLU A 59 -18.66 -2.47 -0.82
CA GLU A 59 -19.08 -1.28 -0.08
C GLU A 59 -20.09 -0.44 -0.85
N THR A 60 -19.96 -0.37 -2.18
CA THR A 60 -20.97 0.29 -3.01
C THR A 60 -22.34 -0.36 -2.85
N ALA A 61 -22.40 -1.70 -2.79
CA ALA A 61 -23.65 -2.41 -2.57
C ALA A 61 -24.22 -2.16 -1.17
N VAL A 62 -23.38 -2.21 -0.13
CA VAL A 62 -23.78 -1.93 1.26
C VAL A 62 -24.33 -0.50 1.39
N MET A 63 -23.64 0.48 0.83
CA MET A 63 -24.05 1.88 0.89
C MET A 63 -25.36 2.13 0.11
N ALA A 64 -25.53 1.48 -1.05
CA ALA A 64 -26.77 1.58 -1.82
C ALA A 64 -27.98 1.02 -1.05
N LEU A 65 -27.80 -0.11 -0.36
CA LEU A 65 -28.85 -0.69 0.50
C LEU A 65 -29.17 0.25 1.67
N SER A 66 -28.15 0.80 2.33
CA SER A 66 -28.35 1.74 3.45
C SER A 66 -29.12 3.01 3.04
N ILE A 67 -28.85 3.55 1.84
CA ILE A 67 -29.58 4.69 1.28
C ILE A 67 -31.05 4.30 1.03
N ARG A 68 -31.28 3.14 0.42
CA ARG A 68 -32.63 2.64 0.15
C ARG A 68 -33.43 2.50 1.44
N ASP A 69 -32.88 1.83 2.45
CA ASP A 69 -33.55 1.61 3.73
C ASP A 69 -33.90 2.94 4.42
N THR A 70 -33.01 3.93 4.34
CA THR A 70 -33.24 5.28 4.91
C THR A 70 -34.33 6.06 4.16
N VAL A 71 -34.48 5.85 2.86
CA VAL A 71 -35.51 6.53 2.05
C VAL A 71 -36.89 5.89 2.20
N GLU A 72 -36.95 4.57 2.39
CA GLU A 72 -38.21 3.84 2.61
C GLU A 72 -38.81 4.10 4.01
N ASP A 73 -37.96 4.43 5.00
CA ASP A 73 -38.40 4.70 6.37
C ASP A 73 -38.84 6.18 6.54
N ILE A 74 -40.15 6.42 6.60
CA ILE A 74 -40.78 7.78 6.64
C ILE A 74 -40.54 8.49 7.99
N ALA A 75 -40.00 7.79 9.00
CA ALA A 75 -39.77 8.32 10.34
C ALA A 75 -38.46 9.13 10.40
N ILE A 76 -38.51 10.41 9.99
CA ILE A 76 -37.43 11.38 10.20
C ILE A 76 -37.27 11.62 11.70
N SER A 77 -36.40 10.84 12.35
CA SER A 77 -35.99 11.00 13.73
C SER A 77 -34.52 11.43 13.80
N THR A 78 -34.17 12.23 14.82
CA THR A 78 -32.79 12.63 15.08
C THR A 78 -31.85 11.43 15.24
N GLN A 79 -32.37 10.31 15.75
CA GLN A 79 -31.61 9.07 15.92
C GLN A 79 -31.36 8.36 14.57
N ALA A 80 -32.35 8.30 13.68
CA ALA A 80 -32.19 7.74 12.34
C ALA A 80 -31.15 8.50 11.52
N VAL A 81 -31.18 9.83 11.57
CA VAL A 81 -30.17 10.68 10.89
C VAL A 81 -28.76 10.43 11.44
N LYS A 82 -28.61 10.28 12.77
CA LYS A 82 -27.32 9.94 13.38
C LYS A 82 -26.81 8.56 12.91
N MET A 83 -27.67 7.54 12.90
CA MET A 83 -27.27 6.20 12.45
C MET A 83 -26.87 6.18 10.98
N PHE A 84 -27.61 6.89 10.12
CA PHE A 84 -27.24 7.05 8.72
C PHE A 84 -25.91 7.78 8.56
N ALA A 85 -25.67 8.87 9.31
CA ALA A 85 -24.41 9.59 9.27
C ALA A 85 -23.22 8.71 9.69
N VAL A 86 -23.37 7.89 10.73
CA VAL A 86 -22.34 6.92 11.14
C VAL A 86 -22.07 5.90 10.03
N GLY A 87 -23.13 5.33 9.43
CA GLY A 87 -22.99 4.36 8.34
C GLY A 87 -22.32 4.94 7.08
N VAL A 88 -22.61 6.21 6.73
CA VAL A 88 -21.93 6.90 5.63
C VAL A 88 -20.43 7.08 5.94
N VAL A 89 -20.08 7.47 7.17
CA VAL A 89 -18.66 7.61 7.58
C VAL A 89 -17.95 6.27 7.57
N GLU A 90 -18.62 5.18 8.00
CA GLU A 90 -18.09 3.82 7.90
C GLU A 90 -17.80 3.40 6.46
N GLY A 91 -18.74 3.65 5.54
CA GLY A 91 -18.50 3.27 4.15
C GLY A 91 -17.44 4.14 3.46
N ILE A 92 -17.33 5.42 3.83
CA ILE A 92 -16.21 6.26 3.38
C ILE A 92 -14.86 5.67 3.83
N ASP A 93 -14.75 5.17 5.06
CA ASP A 93 -13.53 4.54 5.56
C ASP A 93 -13.13 3.31 4.72
N VAL A 94 -14.09 2.43 4.43
CA VAL A 94 -13.85 1.25 3.59
C VAL A 94 -13.42 1.64 2.17
N PHE A 95 -14.02 2.68 1.58
CA PHE A 95 -13.57 3.21 0.30
C PHE A 95 -12.15 3.77 0.35
N LEU A 96 -11.76 4.44 1.44
CA LEU A 96 -10.38 4.91 1.62
C LEU A 96 -9.39 3.75 1.66
N ILE A 97 -9.70 2.67 2.37
CA ILE A 97 -8.88 1.45 2.40
C ILE A 97 -8.78 0.85 0.98
N ALA A 98 -9.88 0.81 0.23
CA ALA A 98 -9.90 0.28 -1.12
C ALA A 98 -9.04 1.11 -2.08
N VAL A 99 -9.14 2.44 -2.02
CA VAL A 99 -8.28 3.35 -2.79
C VAL A 99 -6.82 3.21 -2.37
N ALA A 100 -6.54 3.02 -1.07
CA ALA A 100 -5.18 2.73 -0.60
C ALA A 100 -4.61 1.48 -1.28
N ALA A 101 -5.37 0.37 -1.25
CA ALA A 101 -4.98 -0.88 -1.85
C ALA A 101 -4.77 -0.74 -3.37
N TYR A 102 -5.61 0.06 -4.05
CA TYR A 102 -5.46 0.39 -5.47
C TYR A 102 -4.16 1.17 -5.76
N ILE A 103 -3.87 2.21 -4.97
CA ILE A 103 -2.62 2.99 -5.09
C ILE A 103 -1.40 2.09 -4.87
N ILE A 104 -1.46 1.18 -3.88
CA ILE A 104 -0.39 0.20 -3.62
C ILE A 104 -0.20 -0.71 -4.84
N SER A 105 -1.29 -1.23 -5.41
CA SER A 105 -1.25 -2.11 -6.58
C SER A 105 -0.56 -1.42 -7.76
N ILE A 106 -0.96 -0.18 -8.08
CA ILE A 106 -0.30 0.61 -9.14
C ILE A 106 1.16 0.88 -8.79
N GLY A 107 1.46 1.21 -7.54
CA GLY A 107 2.82 1.49 -7.12
C GLY A 107 3.76 0.30 -7.23
N LEU A 108 3.28 -0.89 -6.83
CA LEU A 108 4.00 -2.14 -7.04
C LEU A 108 4.16 -2.47 -8.52
N TYR A 109 3.11 -2.25 -9.33
CA TYR A 109 3.18 -2.45 -10.77
C TYR A 109 4.26 -1.56 -11.39
N THR A 110 4.26 -0.28 -11.07
CA THR A 110 5.25 0.63 -11.64
C THR A 110 6.66 0.30 -11.20
N LEU A 111 6.87 0.08 -9.90
CA LEU A 111 8.22 -0.05 -9.38
C LEU A 111 8.90 -1.34 -9.86
N PHE A 112 8.12 -2.39 -10.13
CA PHE A 112 8.69 -3.71 -10.44
C PHE A 112 8.42 -4.20 -11.86
N ILE A 113 7.39 -3.69 -12.55
CA ILE A 113 6.97 -4.17 -13.88
C ILE A 113 7.26 -3.12 -14.96
N ASP A 114 6.63 -1.95 -14.89
CA ASP A 114 6.79 -0.91 -15.92
C ASP A 114 6.80 0.52 -15.35
N GLU A 115 7.96 1.15 -15.46
CA GLU A 115 8.20 2.53 -15.00
C GLU A 115 7.56 3.59 -15.93
N ASN A 116 7.24 3.25 -17.19
CA ASN A 116 6.78 4.19 -18.22
C ASN A 116 5.27 4.39 -18.27
N LEU A 117 4.54 3.94 -17.24
CA LEU A 117 3.10 4.16 -17.17
C LEU A 117 2.79 5.66 -17.05
N ASP A 118 2.09 6.20 -18.05
CA ASP A 118 1.72 7.63 -18.10
C ASP A 118 0.73 7.93 -16.98
N ARG A 119 1.20 8.68 -15.97
CA ARG A 119 0.48 8.88 -14.70
C ARG A 119 0.44 10.35 -14.31
N PRO A 120 -0.67 10.81 -13.72
CA PRO A 120 -0.77 12.18 -13.24
C PRO A 120 0.26 12.43 -12.12
N ARG A 121 0.69 13.68 -11.95
CA ARG A 121 1.76 14.09 -11.02
C ARG A 121 1.58 13.60 -9.58
N TRP A 122 0.35 13.42 -9.12
CA TRP A 122 0.05 12.91 -7.77
C TRP A 122 0.29 11.40 -7.59
N LEU A 123 0.51 10.64 -8.67
CA LEU A 123 0.78 9.19 -8.67
C LEU A 123 2.20 8.85 -9.18
N MET A 124 3.08 9.85 -9.25
CA MET A 124 4.49 9.65 -9.62
C MET A 124 5.24 9.03 -8.43
N LEU A 125 5.32 7.70 -8.44
CA LEU A 125 6.12 6.92 -7.50
C LEU A 125 7.48 6.65 -8.13
N LYS A 126 8.56 7.21 -7.56
CA LYS A 126 9.93 7.03 -8.08
C LYS A 126 10.60 5.82 -7.45
N ASP A 127 10.28 5.52 -6.20
CA ASP A 127 10.89 4.41 -5.47
C ASP A 127 9.93 3.79 -4.42
N LEU A 128 10.46 2.80 -3.71
CA LEU A 128 9.78 2.07 -2.63
C LEU A 128 9.46 2.97 -1.43
N GLU A 129 10.22 4.04 -1.21
CA GLU A 129 10.01 4.97 -0.09
C GLU A 129 8.83 5.89 -0.38
N ASP A 130 8.67 6.36 -1.62
CA ASP A 130 7.48 7.08 -2.07
C ASP A 130 6.22 6.22 -1.90
N LEU A 131 6.31 4.92 -2.19
CA LEU A 131 5.19 3.98 -2.01
C LEU A 131 4.79 3.87 -0.53
N LYS A 132 5.78 3.75 0.37
CA LYS A 132 5.53 3.73 1.82
C LYS A 132 4.97 5.05 2.32
N ALA A 133 5.51 6.18 1.85
CA ALA A 133 5.03 7.51 2.23
C ALA A 133 3.55 7.71 1.85
N ASN A 134 3.15 7.25 0.67
CA ASN A 134 1.75 7.25 0.25
C ASN A 134 0.90 6.30 1.11
N LEU A 135 1.38 5.09 1.42
CA LEU A 135 0.68 4.17 2.32
C LEU A 135 0.46 4.79 3.71
N VAL A 136 1.50 5.37 4.31
CA VAL A 136 1.41 6.06 5.61
C VAL A 136 0.42 7.22 5.55
N SER A 137 0.41 7.98 4.45
CA SER A 137 -0.54 9.08 4.26
C SER A 137 -2.00 8.59 4.26
N VAL A 138 -2.28 7.45 3.62
CA VAL A 138 -3.63 6.87 3.65
C VAL A 138 -3.97 6.29 5.02
N VAL A 139 -3.02 5.66 5.72
CA VAL A 139 -3.24 5.19 7.11
C VAL A 139 -3.61 6.36 8.03
N ILE A 140 -2.96 7.51 7.89
CA ILE A 140 -3.33 8.73 8.63
C ILE A 140 -4.78 9.13 8.32
N ALA A 141 -5.18 9.10 7.05
CA ALA A 141 -6.55 9.42 6.64
C ALA A 141 -7.58 8.45 7.25
N VAL A 142 -7.32 7.14 7.19
CA VAL A 142 -8.16 6.09 7.80
C VAL A 142 -8.28 6.30 9.31
N LEU A 143 -7.19 6.55 10.02
CA LEU A 143 -7.24 6.84 11.46
C LEU A 143 -8.07 8.09 11.78
N ALA A 144 -7.99 9.12 10.94
CA ALA A 144 -8.78 10.34 11.10
C ALA A 144 -10.29 10.06 10.89
N VAL A 145 -10.64 9.27 9.87
CA VAL A 145 -12.04 8.88 9.63
C VAL A 145 -12.57 7.96 10.73
N LEU A 146 -11.74 7.05 11.26
CA LEU A 146 -12.11 6.19 12.38
C LEU A 146 -12.45 7.02 13.63
N PHE A 147 -11.68 8.07 13.93
CA PHE A 147 -12.03 9.01 15.00
C PHE A 147 -13.29 9.81 14.67
N LEU A 148 -13.44 10.30 13.43
CA LEU A 148 -14.63 11.03 12.99
C LEU A 148 -15.89 10.19 13.18
N ARG A 149 -15.84 8.90 12.87
CA ARG A 149 -16.93 7.95 13.09
C ARG A 149 -17.38 7.93 14.55
N GLU A 150 -16.45 7.75 15.48
CA GLU A 150 -16.76 7.76 16.91
C GLU A 150 -17.29 9.13 17.36
N ALA A 151 -16.75 10.22 16.81
CA ALA A 151 -17.19 11.57 17.11
C ALA A 151 -18.62 11.84 16.65
N VAL A 152 -19.02 11.31 15.50
CA VAL A 152 -20.40 11.39 15.00
C VAL A 152 -21.34 10.49 15.81
N ALA A 153 -20.87 9.32 16.24
CA ALA A 153 -21.61 8.38 17.08
C ALA A 153 -21.69 8.79 18.57
N TRP A 154 -21.11 9.93 18.94
CA TRP A 154 -20.91 10.28 20.34
C TRP A 154 -22.22 10.43 21.14
N ASP A 155 -22.23 9.80 22.31
CA ASP A 155 -23.36 9.67 23.24
C ASP A 155 -23.24 10.56 24.49
N GLY A 156 -22.17 11.35 24.61
CA GLY A 156 -21.87 12.16 25.80
C GLY A 156 -20.82 11.56 26.73
N SER A 157 -20.30 10.35 26.44
CA SER A 157 -19.30 9.68 27.28
C SER A 157 -17.90 10.32 27.18
N GLN A 158 -17.12 10.23 28.26
CA GLN A 158 -15.72 10.69 28.28
C GLN A 158 -14.76 9.79 27.49
N ARG A 159 -15.23 8.62 27.00
CA ARG A 159 -14.41 7.66 26.25
C ARG A 159 -13.81 8.26 24.97
N ILE A 160 -14.52 9.22 24.37
CA ILE A 160 -14.06 9.94 23.17
C ILE A 160 -12.75 10.70 23.41
N ILE A 161 -12.49 11.18 24.63
CA ILE A 161 -11.27 11.93 24.97
C ILE A 161 -10.07 10.99 24.93
N TYR A 162 -10.20 9.79 25.53
CA TYR A 162 -9.14 8.78 25.54
C TYR A 162 -8.84 8.29 24.11
N LEU A 163 -9.88 8.02 23.32
CA LEU A 163 -9.71 7.66 21.91
C LEU A 163 -9.06 8.80 21.12
N GLY A 164 -9.52 10.04 21.30
CA GLY A 164 -9.00 11.21 20.61
C GLY A 164 -7.52 11.46 20.89
N VAL A 165 -7.10 11.35 22.16
CA VAL A 165 -5.69 11.51 22.55
C VAL A 165 -4.83 10.38 21.96
N ALA A 166 -5.29 9.13 22.03
CA ALA A 166 -4.55 8.00 21.46
C ALA A 166 -4.38 8.13 19.94
N THR A 167 -5.46 8.42 19.22
CA THR A 167 -5.43 8.61 17.76
C THR A 167 -4.58 9.81 17.37
N ALA A 168 -4.68 10.93 18.08
CA ALA A 168 -3.86 12.11 17.83
C ALA A 168 -2.36 11.82 18.00
N LEU A 169 -1.98 11.04 19.01
CA LEU A 169 -0.59 10.65 19.23
C LEU A 169 -0.05 9.80 18.09
N ILE A 170 -0.82 8.82 17.61
CA ILE A 170 -0.44 7.97 16.47
C ILE A 170 -0.33 8.80 15.19
N ILE A 171 -1.33 9.64 14.89
CA ILE A 171 -1.31 10.53 13.73
C ILE A 171 -0.08 11.46 13.80
N PHE A 172 0.23 12.02 14.97
CA PHE A 172 1.40 12.87 15.15
C PHE A 172 2.70 12.11 14.87
N ALA A 173 2.85 10.89 15.38
CA ALA A 173 4.04 10.06 15.13
C ALA A 173 4.20 9.73 13.64
N LEU A 174 3.12 9.36 12.95
CA LEU A 174 3.13 9.05 11.51
C LEU A 174 3.39 10.30 10.66
N ALA A 175 2.77 11.43 11.01
CA ALA A 175 2.99 12.71 10.32
C ALA A 175 4.43 13.18 10.48
N PHE A 176 5.02 13.01 11.67
CA PHE A 176 6.43 13.32 11.92
C PHE A 176 7.36 12.42 11.10
N TYR A 177 7.07 11.11 11.01
CA TYR A 177 7.79 10.19 10.12
C TYR A 177 7.77 10.68 8.67
N LEU A 178 6.59 11.07 8.16
CA LEU A 178 6.43 11.56 6.80
C LEU A 178 7.16 12.88 6.55
N SER A 179 7.12 13.80 7.52
CA SER A 179 7.82 15.10 7.43
C SER A 179 9.34 14.93 7.34
N LYS A 180 9.91 13.88 7.93
CA LYS A 180 11.35 13.61 7.87
C LYS A 180 11.79 12.99 6.54
N HIS A 181 10.88 12.29 5.85
CA HIS A 181 11.17 11.60 4.59
C HIS A 181 10.76 12.41 3.35
N LYS A 182 9.89 13.42 3.47
CA LYS A 182 9.65 14.41 2.41
C LYS A 182 10.81 15.41 2.32
N GLY A 183 11.89 15.01 1.66
CA GLY A 183 12.89 15.93 1.13
C GLY A 183 12.36 16.67 -0.10
N SER A 184 11.87 17.90 0.11
CA SER A 184 11.51 18.95 -0.85
C SER A 184 10.46 18.65 -1.94
N PRO A 185 9.40 19.47 -2.07
CA PRO A 185 8.55 19.46 -3.26
C PRO A 185 9.32 19.98 -4.49
N PRO A 186 9.02 19.50 -5.71
CA PRO A 186 9.48 20.13 -6.95
C PRO A 186 8.85 21.50 -7.17
#